data_AF-A0A930EVJ4-F1
#
_entry.id   AF-A0A930EVJ4-F1
#
_cell.length_a   1.000
_cell.length_b   1.000
_cell.length_c   1.000
_cell.angle_alpha   90.00
_cell.angle_beta   90.00
_cell.angle_gamma   90.00
#
_symmetry.space_group_name_H-M   'P 1'
#
loop_
_entity.id
_entity.type
_entity.pdbx_description
1 polymer ?
#
loop_
_entity_poly.entity_id
_entity_poly.type
_entity_poly.pdbx_seq_one_letter_code
_entity_poly.pdbx_strand_id
1 'polypeptide(L)' 'MSFPKEFLWGGATAANQCEGAYQEDGRGLANVDTIPYGEDRFPVMLGLKKMLECDTEHFYPSHDAIDFYHRYKEDI' A
#
# COMPACT_ATOMS: atom_id res chain seq x y z
N MET A 1 22.26 11.39 29.44
CA MET A 1 20.80 11.17 29.38
C MET A 1 20.56 9.84 28.68
N SER A 2 19.62 9.03 29.16
CA SER A 2 19.22 7.76 28.55
C SER A 2 17.71 7.75 28.34
N PHE A 3 17.22 6.97 27.37
CA PHE A 3 15.79 6.75 27.20
C PHE A 3 15.18 6.08 28.45
N PRO A 4 13.86 6.25 28.71
CA PRO A 4 13.15 5.51 29.73
C PRO A 4 13.30 3.99 29.55
N LYS A 5 13.22 3.22 30.64
CA LYS A 5 13.33 1.74 30.59
C LYS A 5 12.25 1.08 29.71
N GLU A 6 11.08 1.71 29.64
CA GLU A 6 9.90 1.21 28.92
C GLU A 6 9.69 1.95 27.61
N PHE A 7 10.76 2.52 27.03
CA PHE A 7 10.66 3.17 25.74
C PHE A 7 10.30 2.14 24.66
N LEU A 8 9.22 2.41 23.93
CA LEU A 8 8.70 1.52 22.91
C LEU A 8 9.45 1.72 21.59
N TRP A 9 10.49 0.93 21.39
CA TRP A 9 11.12 0.76 20.09
C TRP A 9 10.23 -0.09 19.19
N GLY A 10 10.15 0.27 17.92
CA GLY A 10 9.38 -0.48 16.94
C GLY A 10 9.64 -0.01 15.52
N GLY A 11 8.94 -0.64 14.59
CA GLY A 11 8.84 -0.22 13.19
C GLY A 11 7.41 0.19 12.86
N ALA A 12 7.25 0.99 11.82
CA ALA A 12 5.94 1.39 11.31
C ALA A 12 5.86 1.13 9.80
N THR A 13 4.73 0.60 9.38
CA THR A 13 4.34 0.39 7.98
C THR A 13 2.89 0.83 7.80
N ALA A 14 2.41 0.85 6.55
CA ALA A 14 0.98 1.02 6.25
C ALA A 14 0.52 -0.12 5.34
N ALA A 15 -0.65 -0.69 5.62
CA ALA A 15 -1.22 -1.84 4.93
C ALA A 15 -1.07 -1.78 3.39
N ASN A 16 -1.56 -0.70 2.80
CA ASN A 16 -1.53 -0.48 1.35
C ASN A 16 -0.13 -0.35 0.72
N GLN A 17 0.91 -0.15 1.53
CA GLN A 17 2.28 -0.05 1.04
C GLN A 17 3.02 -1.39 1.11
N CYS A 18 2.55 -2.35 1.91
CA CYS A 18 3.27 -3.61 2.13
C CYS A 18 2.45 -4.88 1.92
N GLU A 19 1.15 -4.89 2.26
CA GLU A 19 0.32 -6.10 2.25
C GLU A 19 0.19 -6.72 0.86
N GLY A 20 -0.19 -5.93 -0.14
CA GLY A 20 -0.56 -6.47 -1.45
C GLY A 20 -1.94 -7.14 -1.40
N ALA A 21 -2.12 -8.22 -2.16
CA ALA A 21 -3.33 -9.06 -2.14
C ALA A 21 -4.64 -8.25 -2.26
N TYR A 22 -4.65 -7.21 -3.11
CA TYR A 22 -5.68 -6.17 -3.08
C TYR A 22 -7.14 -6.66 -3.33
N GLN A 23 -7.34 -7.87 -3.86
CA GLN A 23 -8.65 -8.46 -4.12
C GLN A 23 -8.89 -9.79 -3.40
N GLU A 24 -8.00 -10.19 -2.50
CA GLU A 24 -8.14 -11.45 -1.78
C GLU A 24 -9.16 -11.36 -0.64
N ASP A 25 -9.73 -12.51 -0.30
CA ASP A 25 -10.61 -12.71 0.86
C ASP A 25 -11.76 -11.69 1.01
N GLY A 26 -12.23 -11.16 -0.13
CA GLY A 26 -13.34 -10.21 -0.18
C GLY A 26 -12.96 -8.77 0.13
N ARG A 27 -11.67 -8.42 0.13
CA ARG A 27 -11.20 -7.03 0.21
C ARG A 27 -11.77 -6.22 -0.97
N GLY A 28 -12.43 -5.11 -0.65
CA GLY A 28 -12.92 -4.15 -1.64
C GLY A 28 -11.82 -3.22 -2.14
N LEU A 29 -12.05 -2.58 -3.29
CA LEU A 29 -11.14 -1.60 -3.87
C LEU A 29 -10.98 -0.38 -2.94
N ALA A 30 -9.73 -0.02 -2.63
CA ALA A 30 -9.39 1.19 -1.90
C ALA A 30 -8.89 2.29 -2.86
N ASN A 31 -8.91 3.55 -2.40
CA ASN A 31 -8.43 4.69 -3.19
C ASN A 31 -6.96 4.57 -3.64
N VAL A 32 -6.12 3.91 -2.84
CA VAL A 32 -4.72 3.67 -3.20
C VAL A 32 -4.56 2.70 -4.37
N ASP A 33 -5.50 1.77 -4.53
CA ASP A 33 -5.43 0.74 -5.57
C ASP A 33 -5.67 1.30 -6.97
N THR A 34 -6.23 2.50 -7.06
CA THR A 34 -6.40 3.23 -8.32
C THR A 34 -5.23 4.18 -8.61
N ILE A 35 -4.20 4.26 -7.76
CA ILE A 35 -3.04 5.14 -7.96
C ILE A 35 -1.97 4.37 -8.76
N PRO A 36 -1.71 4.74 -10.03
CA PRO A 36 -0.74 4.03 -10.84
C PRO A 36 0.70 4.40 -10.47
N TYR A 37 1.65 3.64 -10.98
CA TYR A 37 3.03 4.07 -11.15
C TYR A 37 3.16 5.00 -12.37
N GLY A 38 4.25 5.78 -12.43
CA GLY A 38 4.58 6.62 -13.58
C GLY A 38 3.99 8.03 -13.51
N GLU A 39 3.82 8.66 -14.68
CA GLU A 39 3.47 10.07 -14.83
C GLU A 39 2.12 10.43 -14.18
N ASP A 40 1.17 9.50 -14.23
CA ASP A 40 -0.17 9.70 -13.69
C ASP A 40 -0.29 9.49 -12.17
N ARG A 41 0.77 8.99 -11.51
CA ARG A 41 0.77 8.73 -10.06
C ARG A 41 0.32 9.93 -9.24
N PHE A 42 1.00 11.06 -9.39
CA PHE A 42 0.72 12.27 -8.61
C PHE A 42 -0.60 12.94 -9.03
N PRO A 43 -0.90 13.09 -10.34
CA PRO A 43 -2.20 13.58 -10.77
C PRO A 43 -3.37 12.80 -10.14
N VAL A 44 -3.31 11.46 -10.11
CA VAL A 44 -4.37 10.65 -9.49
C VAL A 44 -4.34 10.76 -7.96
N MET A 45 -3.18 10.61 -7.33
CA MET A 45 -3.04 10.67 -5.87
C MET A 45 -3.50 12.01 -5.27
N LEU A 46 -3.28 13.11 -5.98
CA LEU A 46 -3.68 14.46 -5.56
C LEU A 46 -5.12 14.80 -5.98
N GLY A 47 -5.83 13.89 -6.65
CA GLY A 47 -7.21 14.11 -7.13
C GLY A 47 -7.32 15.06 -8.32
N LEU A 48 -6.21 15.37 -9.00
CA LEU A 48 -6.18 16.22 -10.19
C LEU A 48 -6.59 15.46 -11.46
N LYS A 49 -6.45 14.14 -11.46
CA LYS A 49 -6.91 13.22 -12.50
C LYS A 49 -7.89 12.22 -11.89
N LYS A 50 -9.11 12.15 -12.44
CA LYS A 50 -10.14 11.22 -11.97
C LYS A 50 -9.82 9.79 -12.43
N MET A 51 -9.59 8.89 -11.48
CA MET A 51 -9.41 7.46 -11.72
C MET A 51 -10.14 6.72 -10.60
N LEU A 52 -11.29 6.14 -10.93
CA LEU A 52 -12.15 5.44 -9.96
C LEU A 52 -12.08 3.92 -10.09
N GLU A 53 -11.46 3.44 -11.17
CA GLU A 53 -11.32 2.03 -11.52
C GLU A 53 -9.91 1.83 -12.07
N CYS A 54 -9.42 0.59 -11.97
CA CYS A 54 -8.15 0.20 -12.57
C CYS A 54 -8.35 -0.08 -14.05
N ASP A 55 -7.37 0.30 -14.88
CA ASP A 55 -7.32 -0.05 -16.30
C ASP A 55 -6.17 -1.03 -16.60
N THR A 56 -6.06 -1.46 -17.85
CA THR A 56 -5.03 -2.41 -18.30
C THR A 56 -3.74 -1.74 -18.78
N GLU A 57 -3.71 -0.41 -18.85
CA GLU A 57 -2.57 0.36 -19.36
C GLU A 57 -1.58 0.71 -18.25
N HIS A 58 -2.06 0.78 -17.01
CA HIS A 58 -1.25 1.14 -15.86
C HIS A 58 -0.80 -0.06 -15.02
N PHE A 59 0.34 0.14 -14.39
CA PHE A 59 0.80 -0.73 -13.30
C PHE A 59 0.46 -0.08 -11.96
N TYR A 60 -0.13 -0.85 -11.02
CA TYR A 60 -0.56 -0.39 -9.71
C TYR A 60 0.27 -1.05 -8.61
N PRO A 61 1.27 -0.35 -8.04
CA PRO A 61 2.19 -0.98 -7.10
C PRO A 61 1.55 -1.55 -5.83
N SER A 62 0.40 -1.03 -5.38
CA SER A 62 -0.26 -1.51 -4.17
C SER A 62 -1.00 -2.85 -4.38
N HIS A 63 -1.18 -3.32 -5.63
CA HIS A 63 -1.87 -4.57 -5.91
C HIS A 63 -1.10 -5.76 -5.34
N ASP A 64 0.22 -5.77 -5.55
CA ASP A 64 1.14 -6.81 -5.05
C ASP A 64 2.00 -6.32 -3.87
N ALA A 65 2.35 -5.04 -3.83
CA ALA A 65 3.26 -4.46 -2.85
C ALA A 65 4.54 -5.30 -2.64
N ILE A 66 4.83 -5.72 -1.39
CA ILE A 66 5.91 -6.67 -1.08
C ILE A 66 5.36 -8.04 -0.66
N ASP A 67 4.06 -8.26 -0.86
CA ASP A 67 3.34 -9.48 -0.48
C ASP A 67 3.39 -9.80 1.03
N PHE A 68 3.36 -8.77 1.88
CA PHE A 68 3.32 -8.98 3.33
C PHE A 68 2.07 -9.74 3.76
N TYR A 69 0.96 -9.67 3.01
CA TYR A 69 -0.26 -10.42 3.32
C TYR A 69 -0.01 -11.93 3.46
N HIS A 70 0.81 -12.50 2.57
CA HIS A 70 1.19 -13.91 2.64
C HIS A 70 2.44 -14.17 3.49
N ARG A 71 3.34 -13.18 3.59
CA ARG A 71 4.70 -13.35 4.13
C ARG A 71 4.92 -12.76 5.53
N TYR A 72 3.86 -12.22 6.15
CA TYR A 72 3.96 -11.58 7.47
C TYR A 72 4.57 -12.50 8.55
N LYS A 73 4.44 -13.83 8.41
CA LYS A 73 4.98 -14.79 9.38
C LYS A 73 6.51 -14.87 9.32
N GLU A 74 7.10 -14.67 8.15
CA GLU A 74 8.54 -14.63 7.95
C GLU A 74 9.12 -13.23 8.22
N ASP A 75 8.31 -12.19 8.01
CA ASP A 75 8.72 -10.79 8.16
C ASP A 75 8.68 -10.28 9.62
N ILE A 76 7.96 -10.96 10.53
CA ILE A 76 7.86 -10.67 11.98
C ILE A 76 8.79 -11.57 12.78
#